data_AF-A0AAA9SBJ3-F1
#
_entry.id   AF-A0AAA9SBJ3-F1
#
_cell.length_a   1.000
_cell.length_b   1.000
_cell.length_c   1.000
_cell.angle_alpha   90.00
_cell.angle_beta   90.00
_cell.angle_gamma   90.00
#
_symmetry.space_group_name_H-M   'P 1'
#
loop_
_entity.id
_entity.type
_entity.pdbx_description
1 polymer ?
#
loop_
_entity_poly.entity_id
_entity_poly.type
_entity_poly.pdbx_seq_one_letter_code
_entity_poly.pdbx_strand_id
1 'polypeptide(L)'
;IINRTIVRNTILKPLIVWITTNCGKFLERCEYVSDYLTCLLRNLYAGQEATVRTRHRTTDWFKTGKGVHQGCVLSPCLFNLCAEYIMRNAKLDETQARIKIAERNIDNLRYANDNTLMAESEEELKSLLMKVKEE
;
A
#
# COMPACT_ATOMS: atom_id res chain seq x y z
N ILE A 1 12.04 15.29 -16.74
CA ILE A 1 12.24 13.93 -17.30
C ILE A 1 11.85 12.82 -16.28
N ILE A 2 11.63 13.13 -14.99
CA ILE A 2 11.44 12.12 -13.92
C ILE A 2 10.01 11.56 -13.81
N ASN A 3 8.98 12.22 -14.38
CA ASN A 3 7.57 11.90 -14.10
C ASN A 3 6.94 10.86 -15.06
N ARG A 4 7.75 10.15 -15.84
CA ARG A 4 7.29 9.24 -16.90
C ARG A 4 7.72 7.81 -16.64
N THR A 5 6.74 6.90 -16.49
CA THR A 5 6.99 5.48 -16.22
C THR A 5 6.44 4.59 -17.34
N ILE A 6 7.22 3.59 -17.76
CA ILE A 6 6.78 2.56 -18.72
C ILE A 6 6.40 1.30 -17.95
N VAL A 7 5.11 0.96 -17.98
CA VAL A 7 4.58 -0.25 -17.33
C VAL A 7 4.61 -1.40 -18.33
N ARG A 8 5.11 -2.57 -17.90
CA ARG A 8 5.08 -3.81 -18.68
C ARG A 8 4.26 -4.84 -17.91
N ASN A 9 3.07 -5.17 -18.42
CA ASN A 9 2.17 -6.21 -17.93
C ASN A 9 1.92 -6.21 -16.41
N THR A 10 0.78 -5.67 -15.97
CA THR A 10 0.39 -5.73 -14.56
C THR A 10 -1.04 -6.25 -14.46
N ILE A 11 -1.20 -7.47 -13.97
CA ILE A 11 -2.47 -7.94 -13.41
C ILE A 11 -2.53 -7.35 -12.00
N LEU A 12 -3.36 -6.32 -11.82
CA LEU A 12 -3.55 -5.67 -10.52
C LEU A 12 -4.51 -6.52 -9.67
N LYS A 13 -3.99 -7.12 -8.58
CA LYS A 13 -4.84 -7.76 -7.57
C LYS A 13 -5.66 -6.69 -6.83
N PRO A 14 -6.89 -6.98 -6.38
CA PRO A 14 -7.77 -6.01 -5.70
C PRO A 14 -7.12 -5.33 -4.48
N LEU A 15 -6.30 -6.07 -3.71
CA LEU A 15 -5.65 -5.56 -2.51
C LEU A 15 -4.50 -4.57 -2.82
N ILE A 16 -3.78 -4.77 -3.94
CA ILE A 16 -2.74 -3.85 -4.43
C ILE A 16 -3.37 -2.52 -4.85
N VAL A 17 -4.52 -2.58 -5.51
CA VAL A 17 -5.31 -1.40 -5.89
C VAL A 17 -5.78 -0.64 -4.64
N TRP A 18 -6.15 -1.35 -3.58
CA TRP A 18 -6.59 -0.75 -2.33
C TRP A 18 -5.44 -0.05 -1.57
N ILE A 19 -4.28 -0.71 -1.40
CA ILE A 19 -3.11 -0.08 -0.76
C ILE A 19 -2.58 1.09 -1.58
N THR A 20 -2.49 0.96 -2.92
CA THR A 20 -2.10 2.09 -3.79
C THR A 20 -3.10 3.25 -3.72
N THR A 21 -4.38 2.95 -3.51
CA THR A 21 -5.44 3.95 -3.34
C THR A 21 -5.32 4.70 -2.01
N ASN A 22 -4.96 3.99 -0.94
CA ASN A 22 -4.80 4.55 0.41
C ASN A 22 -3.40 5.15 0.66
N CYS A 23 -2.39 4.80 -0.13
CA CYS A 23 -1.05 5.40 -0.04
C CYS A 23 -1.06 6.89 -0.40
N GLY A 24 -2.01 7.35 -1.23
CA GLY A 24 -2.28 8.78 -1.42
C GLY A 24 -2.75 9.47 -0.15
N LYS A 25 -3.69 8.87 0.60
CA LYS A 25 -4.15 9.39 1.90
C LYS A 25 -3.02 9.41 2.94
N PHE A 26 -2.13 8.42 2.92
CA PHE A 26 -0.94 8.38 3.78
C PHE A 26 -0.02 9.59 3.56
N LEU A 27 0.30 9.92 2.31
CA LEU A 27 1.15 11.07 1.97
C LEU A 27 0.51 12.43 2.31
N GLU A 28 -0.81 12.48 2.48
CA GLU A 28 -1.55 13.67 2.91
C GLU A 28 -1.57 13.84 4.44
N ARG A 29 -1.62 12.73 5.20
CA ARG A 29 -1.82 12.72 6.67
C ARG A 29 -0.58 12.38 7.49
N CYS A 30 0.58 12.24 6.88
CA CYS A 30 1.80 11.88 7.59
C CYS A 30 2.35 13.04 8.43
N GLU A 31 1.95 13.14 9.69
CA GLU A 31 2.47 14.13 10.67
C GLU A 31 3.86 13.78 11.24
N TYR A 32 4.32 12.52 11.07
CA TYR A 32 5.58 12.01 11.64
C TYR A 32 6.76 12.02 10.65
N VAL A 33 6.58 12.54 9.44
CA VAL A 33 7.60 12.59 8.40
C VAL A 33 8.03 14.02 8.20
N SER A 34 9.35 14.29 8.17
CA SER A 34 9.89 15.64 7.94
C SER A 34 9.21 16.31 6.74
N ASP A 35 8.77 17.56 6.91
CA ASP A 35 8.10 18.35 5.87
C ASP A 35 8.88 18.36 4.55
N TYR A 36 10.22 18.34 4.63
CA TYR A 36 11.09 18.25 3.48
C TYR A 36 10.89 16.93 2.70
N LEU A 37 10.85 15.80 3.41
CA LEU A 37 10.66 14.48 2.80
C LEU A 37 9.23 14.34 2.25
N THR A 38 8.22 14.85 2.96
CA THR A 38 6.83 14.88 2.47
C THR A 38 6.71 15.73 1.21
N CYS A 39 7.35 16.91 1.16
CA CYS A 39 7.40 17.77 -0.02
C CYS A 39 8.11 17.08 -1.19
N LEU A 40 9.26 16.47 -0.95
CA LEU A 40 10.02 15.73 -1.96
C LEU A 40 9.18 14.59 -2.56
N LEU A 41 8.49 13.81 -1.72
CA LEU A 41 7.62 12.73 -2.16
C LEU A 41 6.42 13.26 -2.95
N ARG A 42 5.75 14.32 -2.48
CA ARG A 42 4.65 14.94 -3.23
C ARG A 42 5.11 15.41 -4.60
N ASN A 43 6.28 16.04 -4.69
CA ASN A 43 6.84 16.49 -5.96
C ASN A 43 7.24 15.35 -6.89
N LEU A 44 7.74 14.23 -6.34
CA LEU A 44 8.10 13.04 -7.13
C LEU A 44 6.86 12.38 -7.77
N TYR A 45 5.74 12.39 -7.06
CA TYR A 45 4.48 11.77 -7.49
C TYR A 45 3.50 12.76 -8.16
N ALA A 46 3.80 14.06 -8.14
CA ALA A 46 2.95 15.09 -8.75
C ALA A 46 2.97 15.02 -10.28
N GLY A 47 1.76 15.06 -10.88
CA GLY A 47 1.61 15.16 -12.34
C GLY A 47 2.20 13.97 -13.10
N GLN A 48 2.22 12.79 -12.48
CA GLN A 48 2.76 11.60 -13.10
C GLN A 48 1.96 11.14 -14.33
N GLU A 49 2.71 10.66 -15.32
CA GLU A 49 2.19 10.01 -16.51
C GLU A 49 2.79 8.62 -16.68
N ALA A 50 1.96 7.66 -17.09
CA ALA A 50 2.39 6.33 -17.44
C ALA A 50 2.01 5.99 -18.87
N THR A 51 2.75 5.06 -19.47
CA THR A 51 2.39 4.41 -20.72
C THR A 51 2.63 2.91 -20.58
N VAL A 52 1.82 2.10 -21.27
CA VAL A 52 1.97 0.65 -21.29
C VAL A 52 2.67 0.25 -22.58
N ARG A 53 3.83 -0.40 -22.44
CA ARG A 53 4.55 -0.97 -23.57
C ARG A 53 4.22 -2.46 -23.71
N THR A 54 3.48 -2.78 -24.76
CA THR A 54 3.21 -4.17 -25.16
C THR A 54 4.26 -4.65 -26.16
N ARG A 55 4.21 -5.92 -26.57
CA ARG A 55 5.12 -6.48 -27.59
C ARG A 55 5.03 -5.75 -28.94
N HIS A 56 3.88 -5.16 -29.26
CA HIS A 56 3.58 -4.66 -30.61
C HIS A 56 3.26 -3.17 -30.67
N ARG A 57 2.95 -2.54 -29.52
CA ARG A 57 2.57 -1.13 -29.43
C ARG A 57 2.82 -0.55 -28.05
N THR A 58 3.09 0.75 -28.04
CA THR A 58 3.11 1.58 -26.84
C THR A 58 1.83 2.41 -26.82
N THR A 59 1.13 2.46 -25.68
CA THR A 59 -0.08 3.29 -25.56
C THR A 59 0.27 4.76 -25.45
N ASP A 60 -0.72 5.64 -25.62
CA ASP A 60 -0.54 7.05 -25.25
C ASP A 60 -0.24 7.20 -23.76
N TRP A 61 0.33 8.35 -23.42
CA TRP A 61 0.56 8.74 -22.03
C TRP A 61 -0.79 9.02 -21.36
N PHE A 62 -0.98 8.46 -20.17
CA PHE A 62 -2.14 8.75 -19.33
C PHE A 62 -1.69 9.13 -17.93
N LYS A 63 -2.45 10.02 -17.28
CA LYS A 63 -2.16 10.43 -15.90
C LYS A 63 -2.38 9.28 -14.95
N THR A 64 -1.45 9.06 -14.03
CA THR A 64 -1.62 8.09 -12.95
C THR A 64 -2.29 8.77 -11.77
N GLY A 65 -3.44 8.26 -11.35
CA GLY A 65 -4.19 8.84 -10.23
C GLY A 65 -3.69 8.39 -8.86
N LYS A 66 -3.34 7.10 -8.70
CA LYS A 66 -2.96 6.51 -7.41
C LYS A 66 -1.93 5.39 -7.61
N GLY A 67 -1.00 5.25 -6.66
CA GLY A 67 0.00 4.17 -6.61
C GLY A 67 1.45 4.60 -6.59
N VAL A 68 2.34 3.61 -6.52
CA VAL A 68 3.80 3.80 -6.44
C VAL A 68 4.47 3.53 -7.80
N HIS A 69 5.62 4.15 -8.07
CA HIS A 69 6.34 3.95 -9.34
C HIS A 69 6.85 2.50 -9.48
N GLN A 70 6.29 1.73 -10.41
CA GLN A 70 6.79 0.38 -10.66
C GLN A 70 8.24 0.42 -11.18
N GLY A 71 9.16 -0.24 -10.48
CA GLY A 71 10.59 -0.25 -10.79
C GLY A 71 11.41 0.89 -10.15
N CYS A 72 10.78 1.76 -9.36
CA CYS A 72 11.51 2.74 -8.55
C CYS A 72 12.06 2.09 -7.27
N VAL A 73 13.31 2.44 -6.92
CA VAL A 73 13.98 1.89 -5.73
C VAL A 73 13.30 2.28 -4.42
N LEU A 74 12.59 3.43 -4.39
CA LEU A 74 11.88 3.93 -3.21
C LEU A 74 10.48 3.33 -3.05
N SER A 75 9.91 2.78 -4.13
CA SER A 75 8.53 2.29 -4.12
C SER A 75 8.27 1.13 -3.17
N PRO A 76 9.18 0.15 -2.99
CA PRO A 76 9.04 -0.87 -1.95
C PRO A 76 8.98 -0.27 -0.53
N CYS A 77 9.84 0.70 -0.22
CA CYS A 77 9.85 1.35 1.10
C CYS A 77 8.57 2.14 1.35
N LEU A 78 8.11 2.91 0.36
CA LEU A 78 6.85 3.67 0.45
C LEU A 78 5.63 2.75 0.58
N PHE A 79 5.63 1.64 -0.15
CA PHE A 79 4.57 0.63 -0.04
C PHE A 79 4.50 0.04 1.37
N ASN A 80 5.64 -0.37 1.93
CA ASN A 80 5.70 -0.91 3.30
C ASN A 80 5.27 0.12 4.34
N LEU A 81 5.67 1.38 4.16
CA LEU A 81 5.30 2.48 5.07
C LEU A 81 3.79 2.75 5.04
N CYS A 82 3.20 2.78 3.83
CA CYS A 82 1.75 2.89 3.64
C CYS A 82 1.00 1.70 4.26
N ALA A 83 1.49 0.47 4.08
CA ALA A 83 0.88 -0.72 4.68
C ALA A 83 0.93 -0.66 6.21
N GLU A 84 2.07 -0.25 6.78
CA GLU A 84 2.22 -0.10 8.22
C GLU A 84 1.29 0.96 8.81
N TYR A 85 1.14 2.11 8.13
CA TYR A 85 0.20 3.15 8.54
C TYR A 85 -1.25 2.66 8.60
N ILE A 86 -1.71 1.98 7.54
CA ILE A 86 -3.07 1.42 7.49
C ILE A 86 -3.29 0.46 8.66
N MET A 87 -2.29 -0.39 8.95
CA MET A 87 -2.42 -1.42 9.97
C MET A 87 -2.41 -0.85 11.39
N ARG A 88 -1.61 0.19 11.64
CA ARG A 88 -1.64 0.94 12.92
C ARG A 88 -2.95 1.68 13.11
N ASN A 89 -3.48 2.30 12.06
CA ASN A 89 -4.76 3.00 12.13
C ASN A 89 -5.94 2.05 12.32
N ALA A 90 -5.91 0.88 11.69
CA ALA A 90 -6.88 -0.19 11.92
C ALA A 90 -6.79 -0.79 13.34
N LYS A 91 -5.84 -0.35 14.16
CA LYS A 91 -5.61 -0.75 15.55
C LYS A 91 -5.49 -2.27 15.73
N LEU A 92 -4.93 -2.96 14.74
CA LEU A 92 -4.78 -4.42 14.80
C LEU A 92 -3.92 -4.85 16.00
N ASP A 93 -2.86 -4.08 16.29
CA ASP A 93 -1.99 -4.28 17.45
C ASP A 93 -2.72 -4.13 18.80
N GLU A 94 -3.90 -3.51 18.85
CA GLU A 94 -4.70 -3.36 20.08
C GLU A 94 -5.84 -4.40 20.17
N THR A 95 -6.03 -5.20 19.13
CA THR A 95 -7.12 -6.19 19.11
C THR A 95 -6.80 -7.42 19.97
N GLN A 96 -7.82 -7.91 20.66
CA GLN A 96 -7.76 -9.14 21.48
C GLN A 96 -7.74 -10.42 20.62
N ALA A 97 -8.20 -10.34 19.36
CA ALA A 97 -8.20 -11.43 18.40
C ALA A 97 -6.78 -11.74 17.95
N ARG A 98 -6.13 -12.71 18.61
CA ARG A 98 -4.73 -13.08 18.38
C ARG A 98 -4.60 -14.59 18.50
N ILE A 99 -3.80 -15.20 17.63
CA ILE A 99 -3.40 -16.60 17.80
C ILE A 99 -2.11 -16.64 18.62
N LYS A 100 -2.10 -17.42 19.71
CA LYS A 100 -0.90 -17.60 20.54
C LYS A 100 -0.07 -18.78 20.05
N ILE A 101 1.12 -18.51 19.51
CA ILE A 101 2.10 -19.54 19.10
C ILE A 101 3.38 -19.37 19.91
N ALA A 102 3.79 -20.42 20.64
CA ALA A 102 5.02 -20.41 21.45
C ALA A 102 5.16 -19.15 22.34
N GLU A 103 4.08 -18.82 23.06
CA GLU A 103 3.93 -17.63 23.93
C GLU A 103 3.92 -16.26 23.23
N ARG A 104 4.06 -16.22 21.91
CA ARG A 104 3.94 -14.99 21.12
C ARG A 104 2.54 -14.88 20.53
N ASN A 105 1.99 -13.68 20.57
CA ASN A 105 0.74 -13.37 19.91
C ASN A 105 1.02 -13.03 18.44
N ILE A 106 0.36 -13.72 17.53
CA ILE A 106 0.45 -13.50 16.09
C ILE A 106 -0.97 -13.19 15.59
N ASP A 107 -1.14 -12.00 15.05
CA ASP A 107 -2.40 -11.46 14.52
C ASP A 107 -2.35 -11.29 12.99
N ASN A 108 -1.17 -11.02 12.45
CA ASN A 108 -0.98 -10.82 11.03
C ASN A 108 0.40 -11.31 10.52
N LEU A 109 0.43 -11.78 9.28
CA LEU A 109 1.65 -12.05 8.50
C LEU A 109 1.61 -11.20 7.23
N ARG A 110 2.68 -10.45 6.96
CA ARG A 110 2.75 -9.53 5.83
C ARG A 110 3.97 -9.84 4.97
N TYR A 111 3.75 -10.10 3.69
CA TYR A 111 4.83 -10.28 2.72
C TYR A 111 4.52 -9.54 1.42
N ALA A 112 5.30 -8.49 1.14
CA ALA A 112 5.06 -7.60 0.02
C ALA A 112 3.58 -7.17 -0.04
N ASN A 113 2.87 -7.55 -1.10
CA ASN A 113 1.46 -7.20 -1.29
C ASN A 113 0.47 -8.17 -0.62
N ASP A 114 0.94 -9.28 -0.07
CA ASP A 114 0.09 -10.32 0.50
C ASP A 114 0.05 -10.15 2.04
N ASN A 115 -1.15 -9.92 2.57
CA ASN A 115 -1.41 -9.83 4.01
C ASN A 115 -2.31 -11.00 4.42
N THR A 116 -1.94 -11.72 5.47
CA THR A 116 -2.73 -12.81 6.07
C THR A 116 -3.09 -12.40 7.49
N LEU A 117 -4.39 -12.21 7.74
CA LEU A 117 -4.93 -12.00 9.09
C LEU A 117 -5.27 -13.36 9.71
N MET A 118 -5.02 -13.50 11.00
CA MET A 118 -5.24 -14.73 11.74
C MET A 118 -6.01 -14.43 13.03
N ALA A 119 -7.03 -15.23 13.33
CA ALA A 119 -7.84 -15.11 14.55
C ALA A 119 -8.32 -16.50 14.99
N GLU A 120 -8.77 -16.62 16.25
CA GLU A 120 -9.21 -17.90 16.82
C GLU A 120 -10.63 -18.28 16.36
N SER A 121 -11.44 -17.29 15.94
CA SER A 121 -12.82 -17.49 15.45
C SER A 121 -13.11 -16.73 14.14
N GLU A 122 -14.15 -17.17 13.44
CA GLU A 122 -14.63 -16.51 12.21
C GLU A 122 -15.16 -15.10 12.51
N GLU A 123 -15.83 -14.92 13.65
CA GLU A 123 -16.38 -13.65 14.11
C GLU A 123 -15.27 -12.62 14.35
N GLU A 124 -14.21 -13.03 15.03
CA GLU A 124 -13.03 -12.20 15.24
C GLU A 124 -12.36 -11.84 13.91
N LEU A 125 -12.17 -12.81 13.01
CA LEU A 125 -11.60 -12.57 11.69
C LEU A 125 -12.43 -11.57 10.89
N LYS A 126 -13.76 -11.69 10.90
CA LYS A 126 -14.68 -10.72 10.27
C LYS A 126 -14.52 -9.33 10.86
N SER A 127 -14.37 -9.22 12.19
CA SER A 127 -14.16 -7.92 12.85
C SER A 127 -12.85 -7.24 12.43
N LEU A 128 -11.75 -8.01 12.32
CA LEU A 128 -10.46 -7.51 11.85
C LEU A 128 -10.54 -7.03 10.41
N LEU A 129 -11.26 -7.79 9.57
CA LEU A 129 -11.43 -7.48 8.15
C LEU A 129 -12.26 -6.21 7.95
N MET A 130 -13.27 -5.97 8.79
CA MET A 130 -14.04 -4.72 8.78
C MET A 130 -13.19 -3.51 9.18
N LYS A 131 -12.36 -3.62 10.23
CA LYS A 131 -11.46 -2.53 10.66
C LYS A 131 -10.46 -2.14 9.58
N VAL A 132 -9.84 -3.13 8.92
CA VAL A 132 -8.90 -2.85 7.83
C VAL A 132 -9.62 -2.19 6.66
N LYS A 133 -10.85 -2.62 6.32
CA LYS A 133 -11.62 -2.08 5.20
C LYS A 133 -12.07 -0.62 5.40
N GLU A 134 -12.22 -0.16 6.63
CA GLU A 134 -12.67 1.20 6.97
C GLU A 134 -11.59 2.27 6.73
N GLU A 135 -10.31 1.90 6.63
CA GLU A 135 -9.18 2.82 6.34
C GLU A 135 -9.04 3.15 4.83
#